data_AF-A0A6J6HLV8-F1
#
_entry.id   AF-A0A6J6HLV8-F1
#
_cell.length_a   1.000
_cell.length_b   1.000
_cell.length_c   1.000
_cell.angle_alpha   90.00
_cell.angle_beta   90.00
_cell.angle_gamma   90.00
#
_symmetry.space_group_name_H-M   'P 1'
#
loop_
_entity.id
_entity.type
_entity.pdbx_description
1 polymer ?
#
loop_
_entity_poly.entity_id
_entity_poly.type
_entity_poly.pdbx_seq_one_letter_code
_entity_poly.pdbx_strand_id
1 'polypeptide(L)' 'MTVGDFVRSIKQLIDLLTQIGGAAEELRPACRDGIKRLDRGVISYMLGDL' A
#
# COMPACT_ATOMS: atom_id res chain seq x y z
N MET A 1 -10.28 -11.81 -12.07
CA MET A 1 -9.90 -10.84 -11.01
C MET A 1 -11.17 -10.26 -10.44
N THR A 2 -11.48 -10.61 -9.20
CA THR A 2 -12.62 -10.05 -8.45
C THR A 2 -12.23 -8.74 -7.77
N VAL A 3 -13.21 -7.99 -7.26
CA VAL A 3 -12.95 -6.80 -6.42
C VAL A 3 -12.11 -7.18 -5.20
N GLY A 4 -12.37 -8.36 -4.59
CA GLY A 4 -11.59 -8.86 -3.47
C GLY A 4 -10.12 -9.14 -3.82
N ASP A 5 -9.86 -9.70 -5.01
CA ASP A 5 -8.49 -9.94 -5.49
C ASP A 5 -7.75 -8.61 -5.72
N PHE A 6 -8.43 -7.61 -6.27
CA PHE A 6 -7.86 -6.29 -6.46
C PHE A 6 -7.47 -5.65 -5.12
N VAL A 7 -8.40 -5.62 -4.15
CA VAL A 7 -8.13 -5.05 -2.82
C VAL A 7 -6.98 -5.78 -2.14
N ARG A 8 -6.93 -7.11 -2.22
CA ARG A 8 -5.85 -7.92 -1.65
C ARG A 8 -4.49 -7.58 -2.28
N SER A 9 -4.41 -7.49 -3.60
CA SER A 9 -3.17 -7.14 -4.29
C SER A 9 -2.67 -5.74 -3.92
N ILE A 10 -3.56 -4.76 -3.75
CA ILE A 10 -3.14 -3.41 -3.32
C ILE A 10 -2.62 -3.42 -1.88
N LYS A 11 -3.26 -4.15 -0.96
CA LYS A 11 -2.75 -4.31 0.41
C LYS A 11 -1.35 -4.91 0.42
N GLN A 12 -1.13 -5.97 -0.36
CA GLN A 12 0.19 -6.60 -0.50
C GLN A 12 1.25 -5.65 -1.07
N LEU A 13 0.89 -4.77 -2.01
CA LEU A 13 1.81 -3.76 -2.54
C LEU A 13 2.15 -2.70 -1.47
N ILE A 14 1.17 -2.26 -0.68
CA ILE A 14 1.40 -1.31 0.43
C ILE A 14 2.33 -1.92 1.48
N ASP A 15 2.09 -3.19 1.85
CA ASP A 15 2.93 -3.91 2.81
C ASP A 15 4.37 -4.03 2.29
N LEU A 16 4.55 -4.39 1.01
CA LEU A 16 5.86 -4.49 0.37
C LEU A 16 6.60 -3.14 0.38
N LEU A 17 5.92 -2.04 0.00
CA LEU A 17 6.53 -0.71 0.03
C LEU A 17 6.91 -0.28 1.46
N THR A 18 6.12 -0.66 2.45
CA THR A 18 6.41 -0.40 3.87
C THR A 18 7.67 -1.15 4.31
N GLN A 19 7.80 -2.44 3.95
CA GLN A 19 8.97 -3.25 4.25
C GLN A 19 10.24 -2.71 3.57
N ILE A 20 10.15 -2.34 2.29
CA ILE A 20 11.28 -1.74 1.55
C ILE A 20 11.72 -0.43 2.20
N GLY A 21 10.79 0.47 2.54
CA GLY A 21 11.12 1.74 3.19
C GLY A 21 11.66 1.59 4.61
N GLY A 22 11.40 0.45 5.27
CA GLY A 22 12.01 0.07 6.54
C GLY A 22 13.44 -0.47 6.38
N ALA A 23 13.68 -1.26 5.32
CA ALA A 23 14.97 -1.90 5.05
C ALA A 23 16.00 -0.99 4.36
N ALA A 24 15.55 -0.03 3.55
CA ALA A 24 16.39 0.91 2.81
C ALA A 24 15.89 2.35 3.06
N GLU A 25 16.57 3.08 3.95
CA GLU A 25 16.14 4.40 4.40
C GLU A 25 16.12 5.43 3.27
N GLU A 26 17.04 5.32 2.32
CA GLU A 26 17.15 6.16 1.13
C GLU A 26 15.95 6.00 0.19
N LEU A 27 15.28 4.86 0.20
CA LEU A 27 14.08 4.58 -0.59
C LEU A 27 12.79 4.99 0.12
N ARG A 28 12.84 5.23 1.43
CA ARG A 28 11.68 5.57 2.27
C ARG A 28 10.83 6.71 1.71
N PRO A 29 11.38 7.83 1.16
CA PRO A 29 10.56 8.89 0.57
C PRO A 29 9.74 8.41 -0.63
N ALA A 30 10.36 7.63 -1.52
CA ALA A 30 9.70 7.07 -2.70
C ALA A 30 8.62 6.03 -2.32
N CYS A 31 8.91 5.16 -1.36
CA CYS A 31 7.95 4.19 -0.84
C CYS A 31 6.73 4.88 -0.21
N ARG A 32 6.94 5.94 0.59
CA ARG A 32 5.84 6.71 1.20
C ARG A 32 4.99 7.44 0.15
N ASP A 33 5.61 8.00 -0.89
CA ASP A 33 4.86 8.62 -1.99
C ASP A 33 4.03 7.58 -2.76
N GLY A 34 4.60 6.40 -3.03
CA GLY A 34 3.89 5.27 -3.63
C GLY A 34 2.68 4.83 -2.81
N ILE A 35 2.85 4.64 -1.50
CA ILE A 35 1.75 4.26 -0.60
C ILE A 35 0.62 5.30 -0.64
N LYS A 36 0.94 6.60 -0.58
CA LYS A 36 -0.09 7.67 -0.66
C LYS A 36 -0.90 7.64 -1.96
N ARG A 37 -0.31 7.21 -3.07
CA ARG A 37 -1.01 7.09 -4.36
C ARG A 37 -1.92 5.85 -4.42
N LEU A 38 -1.58 4.81 -3.65
CA LEU A 38 -2.32 3.55 -3.55
C LEU A 38 -3.47 3.64 -2.54
N ASP A 39 -3.27 4.38 -1.46
CA ASP A 39 -4.26 4.62 -0.41
C ASP A 39 -5.33 5.63 -0.86
N ARG A 40 -6.22 5.18 -1.74
CA ARG A 40 -7.38 5.97 -2.22
C ARG A 40 -8.60 5.10 -2.51
N GLY A 41 -9.78 5.72 -2.44
CA GLY A 41 -11.06 5.12 -2.86
C GLY A 41 -11.43 3.89 -2.03
N VAL A 42 -11.82 2.80 -2.70
CA VAL A 42 -12.24 1.54 -2.05
C VAL A 42 -11.13 0.92 -1.18
N ILE A 43 -9.87 1.25 -1.45
CA ILE A 43 -8.72 0.75 -0.67
C ILE A 43 -8.65 1.42 0.70
N SER A 44 -8.81 2.76 0.76
CA SER A 44 -8.77 3.52 2.02
C SER A 44 -9.93 3.19 2.95
N TYR A 45 -11.13 2.99 2.39
CA TYR A 45 -12.30 2.60 3.18
C TYR A 45 -12.06 1.25 3.90
N MET A 46 -11.44 0.30 3.21
CA MET A 46 -11.17 -1.06 3.71
C MET A 46 -9.87 -1.19 4.54
N LEU A 47 -9.09 -0.10 4.66
CA LEU A 47 -7.91 0.00 5.52
C LEU A 47 -8.24 0.65 6.87
N GLY A 48 -9.22 1.57 6.91
CA GLY A 48 -9.66 2.24 8.14
C GLY A 48 -10.46 1.36 9.11
N ASP A 49 -10.95 0.21 8.65
CA ASP A 49 -11.69 -0.77 9.45
C ASP A 49 -10.80 -1.87 10.08
N LEU A 50 -9.46 -1.72 10.02
CA LEU A 50 -8.45 -2.58 10.65
C LEU A 50 -7.82 -1.87 11.85
#